data_AF-A0A7C4ZN33-F1
#
_entry.id   AF-A0A7C4ZN33-F1
#
_cell.length_a   1.000
_cell.length_b   1.000
_cell.length_c   1.000
_cell.angle_alpha   90.00
_cell.angle_beta   90.00
_cell.angle_gamma   90.00
#
_symmetry.space_group_name_H-M   'P 1'
#
loop_
_entity.id
_entity.type
_entity.pdbx_description
1 polymer ?
#
loop_
_entity_poly.entity_id
_entity_poly.type
_entity_poly.pdbx_seq_one_letter_code
_entity_poly.pdbx_strand_id
1 'polypeptide(L)'
;MAEQGEERTIRLASIVSIDIVGFSSMSERDQRNAARKVEAMRTRIDTVARKHGGRLFNTAGDGFMLEFASAGAALGAIQEILDKRGRGEPPIRVGAHVGDVVVTATEDLLGHGVNVAARLQELAEAGTALVSAEFRSMARSSPQAAFQSKGQKPLENMEQRVQTFEILSSRQRFARGARRFGTMTLAAAALAGAVYMAPTAYRALQDLSANQPQAEAAVTPPREDTYVQASSPIAPPARQPGEIIRDCEGCPDMVVLAGGLFVMGSPADEAGRRPDEGPQREVSLAPFALSRTEITFAQWDACLAGGGCNGYSPPDGGLGRGDRPVTNISWQDAQAYLEWLNNRAGGPRYRLASEAEWEYAARAGGDAAYAFGARVTVTQATYRVRTASAVAAHEANAFGLFDMHGNVAEWVEDCYAPTYELAPIDGAAVQSEACARRVHRGGGYSDQAPALRAAARQSAQPNLRSPSIGFRVARSLD
;
A
#
# COMPACT_ATOMS: atom_id res chain seq x y z
N MET A 1 -48.50 -11.86 17.28
CA MET A 1 -47.18 -12.25 17.81
C MET A 1 -46.18 -11.29 17.23
N ALA A 2 -45.58 -10.46 18.06
CA ALA A 2 -44.59 -9.47 17.64
C ALA A 2 -43.24 -10.18 17.49
N GLU A 3 -42.67 -10.18 16.30
CA GLU A 3 -41.23 -10.42 16.13
C GLU A 3 -40.51 -9.16 16.60
N GLN A 4 -39.98 -9.21 17.82
CA GLN A 4 -39.04 -8.22 18.31
C GLN A 4 -37.75 -8.38 17.49
N GLY A 5 -37.48 -7.40 16.63
CA GLY A 5 -36.20 -7.30 15.93
C GLY A 5 -35.09 -7.08 16.96
N GLU A 6 -34.35 -8.15 17.25
CA GLU A 6 -33.20 -8.13 18.14
C GLU A 6 -32.13 -7.20 17.55
N GLU A 7 -31.82 -6.11 18.27
CA GLU A 7 -30.89 -5.08 17.85
C GLU A 7 -29.46 -5.63 17.89
N ARG A 8 -29.00 -6.15 16.74
CA ARG A 8 -27.63 -6.66 16.58
C ARG A 8 -26.65 -5.49 16.59
N THR A 9 -25.93 -5.33 17.69
CA THR A 9 -24.92 -4.27 17.84
C THR A 9 -23.61 -4.68 17.19
N ILE A 10 -23.19 -3.92 16.18
CA ILE A 10 -21.87 -4.02 15.56
C ILE A 10 -20.91 -3.13 16.35
N ARG A 11 -19.76 -3.66 16.75
CA ARG A 11 -18.70 -2.86 17.38
C ARG A 11 -17.32 -3.36 16.99
N LEU A 12 -16.35 -2.46 17.04
CA LEU A 12 -14.94 -2.79 16.83
C LEU A 12 -14.39 -3.54 18.05
N ALA A 13 -13.73 -4.67 17.83
CA ALA A 13 -13.08 -5.45 18.89
C ALA A 13 -11.74 -6.03 18.42
N SER A 14 -10.84 -6.24 19.39
CA SER A 14 -9.58 -6.97 19.14
C SER A 14 -9.78 -8.45 19.46
N ILE A 15 -9.71 -9.30 18.44
CA ILE A 15 -9.97 -10.73 18.55
C ILE A 15 -8.65 -11.51 18.51
N VAL A 16 -8.52 -12.48 19.41
CA VAL A 16 -7.38 -13.40 19.46
C VAL A 16 -7.89 -14.84 19.39
N SER A 17 -7.43 -15.59 18.39
CA SER A 17 -7.63 -17.02 18.26
C SER A 17 -6.39 -17.79 18.71
N ILE A 18 -6.56 -18.87 19.45
CA ILE A 18 -5.48 -19.74 19.94
C ILE A 18 -5.81 -21.20 19.65
N ASP A 19 -4.86 -21.93 19.08
CA ASP A 19 -4.95 -23.37 18.84
C ASP A 19 -3.80 -24.12 19.51
N ILE A 20 -4.05 -25.38 19.92
CA ILE A 20 -3.08 -26.26 20.55
C ILE A 20 -2.47 -27.20 19.51
N VAL A 21 -1.17 -27.04 19.26
CA VAL A 21 -0.47 -27.85 18.26
C VAL A 21 -0.46 -29.33 18.65
N GLY A 22 -1.03 -30.17 17.78
CA GLY A 22 -1.03 -31.63 17.93
C GLY A 22 -2.11 -32.16 18.89
N PHE A 23 -3.13 -31.36 19.23
CA PHE A 23 -4.19 -31.75 20.15
C PHE A 23 -4.88 -33.07 19.76
N SER A 24 -5.31 -33.21 18.49
CA SER A 24 -5.97 -34.42 17.97
C SER A 24 -5.17 -35.69 18.25
N SER A 25 -3.87 -35.67 17.95
CA SER A 25 -2.96 -36.82 18.19
C SER A 25 -2.74 -37.15 19.68
N MET A 26 -2.85 -36.14 20.56
CA MET A 26 -2.72 -36.31 22.01
C MET A 26 -4.01 -36.86 22.61
N SER A 27 -5.16 -36.41 22.12
CA SER A 27 -6.48 -36.89 22.51
C SER A 27 -6.69 -38.36 22.13
N GLU A 28 -6.24 -38.77 20.94
CA GLU A 28 -6.30 -40.18 20.49
C GLU A 28 -5.49 -41.14 21.37
N ARG A 29 -4.33 -40.69 21.88
CA ARG A 29 -3.43 -41.52 22.70
C ARG A 29 -3.88 -41.61 24.16
N ASP A 30 -4.34 -40.49 24.72
CA ASP A 30 -4.76 -40.41 26.12
C ASP A 30 -5.73 -39.23 26.32
N GLN A 31 -7.03 -39.52 26.15
CA GLN A 31 -8.10 -38.53 26.29
C GLN A 31 -8.11 -37.85 27.67
N ARG A 32 -7.80 -38.57 28.75
CA ARG A 32 -7.85 -38.02 30.12
C ARG A 32 -6.72 -37.02 30.35
N ASN A 33 -5.53 -37.32 29.87
CA ASN A 33 -4.38 -36.42 29.97
C ASN A 33 -4.53 -35.21 29.03
N ALA A 34 -5.05 -35.41 27.82
CA ALA A 34 -5.38 -34.32 26.90
C ALA A 34 -6.38 -33.34 27.53
N ALA A 35 -7.49 -33.84 28.10
CA ALA A 35 -8.50 -33.03 28.77
C ALA A 35 -7.93 -32.24 29.97
N ARG A 36 -7.12 -32.89 30.82
CA ARG A 36 -6.45 -32.20 31.94
C ARG A 36 -5.52 -31.07 31.48
N LYS A 37 -4.79 -31.26 30.38
CA LYS A 37 -3.89 -30.24 29.83
C LYS A 37 -4.67 -29.07 29.23
N VAL A 38 -5.77 -29.33 28.53
CA VAL A 38 -6.66 -28.28 28.00
C VAL A 38 -7.27 -27.47 29.14
N GLU A 39 -7.74 -28.11 30.21
CA GLU A 39 -8.37 -27.41 31.33
C GLU A 39 -7.36 -26.51 32.09
N ALA A 40 -6.15 -27.02 32.32
CA ALA A 40 -5.06 -26.24 32.91
C ALA A 40 -4.69 -25.04 32.01
N MET A 41 -4.62 -25.26 30.69
CA MET A 41 -4.36 -24.21 29.71
C MET A 41 -5.48 -23.16 29.69
N ARG A 42 -6.75 -23.59 29.70
CA ARG A 42 -7.94 -22.74 29.73
C ARG A 42 -7.90 -21.81 30.95
N THR A 43 -7.67 -22.37 32.13
CA THR A 43 -7.59 -21.62 33.39
C THR A 43 -6.50 -20.55 33.32
N ARG A 44 -5.33 -20.91 32.77
CA ARG A 44 -4.20 -19.97 32.61
C ARG A 44 -4.54 -18.86 31.61
N ILE A 45 -5.08 -19.21 30.45
CA ILE A 45 -5.43 -18.26 29.38
C ILE A 45 -6.51 -17.30 29.87
N ASP A 46 -7.57 -17.78 30.53
CA ASP A 46 -8.63 -16.93 31.09
C ASP A 46 -8.07 -15.97 32.16
N THR A 47 -7.18 -16.45 33.03
CA THR A 47 -6.50 -15.61 34.03
C THR A 47 -5.69 -14.48 33.37
N VAL A 48 -4.92 -14.79 32.33
CA VAL A 48 -4.13 -13.77 31.61
C VAL A 48 -5.04 -12.82 30.83
N ALA A 49 -6.11 -13.32 30.20
CA ALA A 49 -7.06 -12.50 29.47
C ALA A 49 -7.70 -11.44 30.38
N ARG A 50 -8.25 -11.86 31.53
CA ARG A 50 -8.87 -10.96 32.50
C ARG A 50 -7.89 -9.94 33.06
N LYS A 51 -6.64 -10.36 33.32
CA LYS A 51 -5.57 -9.47 33.79
C LYS A 51 -5.30 -8.32 32.80
N HIS A 52 -5.42 -8.57 31.50
CA HIS A 52 -5.26 -7.56 30.45
C HIS A 52 -6.60 -6.94 30.01
N GLY A 53 -7.70 -7.12 30.76
CA GLY A 53 -9.00 -6.53 30.44
C GLY A 53 -9.72 -7.16 29.25
N GLY A 54 -9.40 -8.42 28.94
CA GLY A 54 -10.11 -9.23 27.96
C GLY A 54 -10.94 -10.34 28.60
N ARG A 55 -11.69 -11.06 27.77
CA ARG A 55 -12.51 -12.21 28.18
C ARG A 55 -12.44 -13.35 27.16
N LEU A 56 -12.63 -14.57 27.64
CA LEU A 56 -12.86 -15.75 26.82
C LEU A 56 -14.36 -15.80 26.47
N PHE A 57 -14.73 -15.83 25.19
CA PHE A 57 -16.14 -15.79 24.78
C PHE A 57 -16.62 -17.06 24.08
N ASN A 58 -15.73 -17.84 23.42
CA ASN A 58 -16.13 -19.11 22.82
C ASN A 58 -15.08 -20.21 23.11
N THR A 59 -15.57 -21.44 23.36
CA THR A 59 -14.75 -22.65 23.55
C THR A 59 -15.28 -23.87 22.79
N ALA A 60 -16.04 -23.67 21.71
CA ALA A 60 -16.51 -24.78 20.89
C ALA A 60 -15.36 -25.37 20.06
N GLY A 61 -14.71 -26.42 20.58
CA GLY A 61 -13.68 -27.19 19.88
C GLY A 61 -12.35 -27.27 20.65
N ASP A 62 -11.25 -27.31 19.89
CA ASP A 62 -9.85 -27.43 20.33
C ASP A 62 -9.11 -26.08 20.45
N GLY A 63 -9.77 -24.98 20.08
CA GLY A 63 -9.25 -23.62 20.16
C GLY A 63 -9.89 -22.73 21.24
N PHE A 64 -9.20 -21.65 21.61
CA PHE A 64 -9.67 -20.62 22.53
C PHE A 64 -9.85 -19.30 21.78
N MET A 65 -10.99 -18.63 21.98
CA MET A 65 -11.23 -17.32 21.38
C MET A 65 -11.44 -16.25 22.43
N LEU A 66 -10.65 -15.19 22.31
CA LEU A 66 -10.59 -14.09 23.26
C LEU A 66 -10.94 -12.77 22.61
N GLU A 67 -11.53 -11.89 23.40
CA GLU A 67 -11.89 -10.54 23.03
C GLU A 67 -11.21 -9.53 23.96
N PHE A 68 -10.71 -8.44 23.39
CA PHE A 68 -10.18 -7.29 24.11
C PHE A 68 -10.74 -5.98 23.53
N ALA A 69 -10.92 -4.98 24.40
CA ALA A 69 -11.34 -3.63 24.01
C ALA A 69 -10.25 -2.85 23.26
N SER A 70 -8.99 -3.29 23.29
CA SER A 70 -7.89 -2.65 22.56
C SER A 70 -6.82 -3.64 22.10
N ALA A 71 -6.15 -3.30 21.00
CA ALA A 71 -5.07 -4.10 20.44
C ALA A 71 -3.83 -4.13 21.34
N GLY A 72 -3.58 -3.06 22.11
CA GLY A 72 -2.49 -3.01 23.09
C GLY A 72 -2.68 -4.00 24.25
N ALA A 73 -3.90 -4.10 24.77
CA ALA A 73 -4.28 -5.09 25.78
C ALA A 73 -4.15 -6.52 25.24
N ALA A 74 -4.68 -6.77 24.04
CA ALA A 74 -4.55 -8.05 23.37
C ALA A 74 -3.08 -8.44 23.15
N LEU A 75 -2.23 -7.49 22.74
CA LEU A 75 -0.80 -7.71 22.54
C LEU A 75 -0.10 -8.12 23.86
N GLY A 76 -0.38 -7.41 24.95
CA GLY A 76 0.17 -7.75 26.27
C GLY A 76 -0.23 -9.15 26.73
N ALA A 77 -1.49 -9.53 26.50
CA ALA A 77 -1.98 -10.88 26.78
C ALA A 77 -1.28 -11.94 25.93
N ILE A 78 -1.16 -11.72 24.61
CA ILE A 78 -0.48 -12.66 23.69
C ILE A 78 0.97 -12.88 24.14
N GLN A 79 1.70 -11.82 24.45
CA GLN A 79 3.10 -11.92 24.89
C GLN A 79 3.21 -12.71 26.20
N GLU A 80 2.36 -12.43 27.19
CA GLU A 80 2.38 -13.14 28.45
C GLU A 80 1.99 -14.62 28.29
N ILE A 81 1.03 -14.92 27.42
CA ILE A 81 0.62 -16.30 27.12
C ILE A 81 1.78 -17.08 26.47
N LEU A 82 2.51 -16.48 25.53
CA LEU A 82 3.64 -17.10 24.84
C LEU A 82 4.88 -17.25 25.75
N ASP A 83 5.18 -16.25 26.57
CA ASP A 83 6.39 -16.23 27.42
C ASP A 83 6.26 -17.09 28.67
N LYS A 84 5.06 -17.17 29.28
CA LYS A 84 4.80 -17.95 30.50
C LYS A 84 4.30 -19.37 30.23
N ARG A 85 4.60 -19.95 29.07
CA ARG A 85 4.25 -21.34 28.76
C ARG A 85 4.83 -22.30 29.79
N GLY A 86 3.97 -23.16 30.36
CA GLY A 86 4.35 -24.16 31.36
C GLY A 86 5.33 -25.22 30.82
N ARG A 87 6.14 -25.80 31.71
CA ARG A 87 7.07 -26.88 31.35
C ARG A 87 6.27 -28.16 31.09
N GLY A 88 6.26 -28.63 29.85
CA GLY A 88 5.46 -29.79 29.41
C GLY A 88 4.11 -29.44 28.78
N GLU A 89 3.77 -28.14 28.68
CA GLU A 89 2.63 -27.68 27.87
C GLU A 89 2.96 -27.78 26.37
N PRO A 90 2.01 -28.25 25.53
CA PRO A 90 2.17 -28.23 24.08
C PRO A 90 2.33 -26.79 23.56
N PRO A 91 3.04 -26.59 22.43
CA PRO A 91 3.09 -25.28 21.80
C PRO A 91 1.71 -24.89 21.28
N ILE A 92 1.46 -23.59 21.24
CA ILE A 92 0.20 -23.03 20.72
C ILE A 92 0.48 -22.20 19.47
N ARG A 93 -0.52 -22.04 18.61
CA ARG A 93 -0.54 -21.07 17.51
C ARG A 93 -1.51 -19.98 17.88
N VAL A 94 -1.13 -18.73 17.60
CA VAL A 94 -1.96 -17.58 17.96
C VAL A 94 -2.20 -16.71 16.74
N GLY A 95 -3.42 -16.24 16.55
CA GLY A 95 -3.86 -15.36 15.47
C GLY A 95 -4.57 -14.15 16.05
N ALA A 96 -4.24 -12.92 15.62
CA ALA A 96 -4.93 -11.74 16.15
C ALA A 96 -5.27 -10.68 15.10
N HIS A 97 -6.47 -10.11 15.22
CA HIS A 97 -7.00 -9.10 14.31
C HIS A 97 -7.87 -8.09 15.03
N VAL A 98 -8.04 -6.91 14.44
CA VAL A 98 -8.98 -5.89 14.90
C VAL A 98 -9.97 -5.61 13.79
N GLY A 99 -11.25 -5.78 14.09
CA GLY A 99 -12.31 -5.60 13.10
C GLY A 99 -13.68 -5.58 13.75
N ASP A 100 -14.69 -5.36 12.92
CA ASP A 100 -16.07 -5.31 13.35
C ASP A 100 -16.60 -6.70 13.71
N VAL A 101 -17.29 -6.78 14.84
CA VAL A 101 -17.94 -7.99 15.34
C VAL A 101 -19.39 -7.71 15.71
N VAL A 102 -20.23 -8.71 15.49
CA VAL A 102 -21.64 -8.72 15.91
C VAL A 102 -21.73 -9.49 17.21
N VAL A 103 -22.30 -8.85 18.24
CA VAL A 103 -22.57 -9.52 19.52
C VAL A 103 -23.93 -10.23 19.43
N THR A 104 -23.95 -11.52 19.76
CA THR A 104 -25.17 -12.32 19.81
C THR A 104 -25.83 -12.25 21.19
N ALA A 105 -27.07 -12.75 21.29
CA ALA A 105 -27.79 -12.84 22.57
C ALA A 105 -27.09 -13.71 23.64
N THR A 106 -26.19 -14.62 23.22
CA THR A 106 -25.37 -15.45 24.11
C THR A 106 -24.04 -14.79 24.50
N GLU A 107 -23.85 -13.51 24.16
CA GLU A 107 -22.59 -12.76 24.25
C GLU A 107 -21.43 -13.33 23.41
N ASP A 108 -21.70 -14.28 22.52
CA ASP A 108 -20.74 -14.74 21.52
C ASP A 108 -20.51 -13.68 20.44
N LEU A 109 -19.30 -13.63 19.91
CA LEU A 109 -18.93 -12.74 18.80
C LEU A 109 -18.92 -13.52 17.50
N LEU A 110 -19.64 -12.99 16.52
CA LEU A 110 -19.66 -13.51 15.15
C LEU A 110 -19.27 -12.39 14.18
N GLY A 111 -18.74 -12.77 13.01
CA GLY A 111 -18.47 -11.82 11.93
C GLY A 111 -17.07 -11.98 11.34
N HIS A 112 -16.78 -11.09 10.40
CA HIS A 112 -15.55 -11.15 9.59
C HIS A 112 -14.28 -11.12 10.46
N GLY A 113 -14.25 -10.26 11.50
CA GLY A 113 -13.07 -10.13 12.35
C GLY A 113 -12.66 -11.41 13.11
N VAL A 114 -13.64 -12.24 13.46
CA VAL A 114 -13.41 -13.55 14.12
C VAL A 114 -12.80 -14.55 13.14
N ASN A 115 -13.31 -14.60 11.91
CA ASN A 115 -12.80 -15.49 10.87
C ASN A 115 -11.36 -15.15 10.46
N VAL A 116 -11.03 -13.86 10.36
CA VAL A 116 -9.66 -13.42 10.07
C VAL A 116 -8.70 -13.85 11.18
N ALA A 117 -9.06 -13.67 12.46
CA ALA A 117 -8.21 -14.06 13.58
C ALA A 117 -7.96 -15.59 13.62
N ALA A 118 -9.00 -16.40 13.36
CA ALA A 118 -8.87 -17.86 13.29
C ALA A 118 -7.91 -18.30 12.17
N ARG A 119 -8.04 -17.71 10.98
CA ARG A 119 -7.17 -18.07 9.87
C ARG A 119 -5.72 -17.62 10.06
N LEU A 120 -5.49 -16.45 10.67
CA LEU A 120 -4.14 -16.04 11.05
C LEU A 120 -3.50 -17.03 12.03
N GLN A 121 -4.29 -17.60 12.95
CA GLN A 121 -3.83 -18.64 13.87
C GLN A 121 -3.42 -19.91 13.12
N GLU A 122 -4.18 -20.34 12.11
CA GLU A 122 -3.83 -21.53 11.32
C GLU A 122 -2.48 -21.39 10.60
N LEU A 123 -2.20 -20.17 10.15
CA LEU A 123 -0.98 -19.80 9.42
C LEU A 123 0.23 -19.55 10.34
N ALA A 124 0.02 -19.42 11.65
CA ALA A 124 1.08 -19.16 12.60
C ALA A 124 1.99 -20.40 12.80
N GLU A 125 3.29 -20.15 13.00
CA GLU A 125 4.23 -21.20 13.38
C GLU A 125 3.98 -21.66 14.83
N ALA A 126 4.37 -22.88 15.17
CA ALA A 126 4.19 -23.40 16.52
C ALA A 126 4.95 -22.56 17.56
N GLY A 127 4.22 -22.01 18.53
CA GLY A 127 4.76 -21.16 19.58
C GLY A 127 4.98 -19.70 19.18
N THR A 128 4.38 -19.25 18.07
CA THR A 128 4.39 -17.83 17.66
C THR A 128 2.97 -17.30 17.53
N ALA A 129 2.84 -15.98 17.46
CA ALA A 129 1.58 -15.34 17.09
C ALA A 129 1.71 -14.67 15.73
N LEU A 130 0.68 -14.76 14.91
CA LEU A 130 0.56 -14.06 13.64
C LEU A 130 -0.56 -13.03 13.76
N VAL A 131 -0.26 -11.78 13.46
CA VAL A 131 -1.24 -10.69 13.57
C VAL A 131 -1.40 -9.94 12.27
N SER A 132 -2.59 -9.40 12.06
CA SER A 132 -2.90 -8.53 10.92
C SER A 132 -2.21 -7.16 11.01
N ALA A 133 -2.19 -6.43 9.90
CA ALA A 133 -1.65 -5.08 9.84
C ALA A 133 -2.45 -4.09 10.69
N GLU A 134 -3.78 -4.24 10.70
CA GLU A 134 -4.72 -3.44 11.48
C GLU A 134 -4.41 -3.60 12.98
N PHE A 135 -4.25 -4.85 13.44
CA PHE A 135 -3.88 -5.15 14.81
C PHE A 135 -2.53 -4.54 15.20
N ARG A 136 -1.51 -4.68 14.35
CA ARG A 136 -0.19 -4.06 14.58
C ARG A 136 -0.30 -2.54 14.67
N SER A 137 -1.08 -1.93 13.78
CA SER A 137 -1.22 -0.48 13.72
C SER A 137 -1.89 0.09 14.98
N MET A 138 -2.88 -0.62 15.52
CA MET A 138 -3.57 -0.21 16.75
C MET A 138 -2.79 -0.56 18.03
N ALA A 139 -1.86 -1.51 17.98
CA ALA A 139 -1.02 -1.89 19.11
C ALA A 139 0.28 -1.06 19.26
N ARG A 140 0.47 0.00 18.44
CA ARG A 140 1.69 0.84 18.34
C ARG A 140 2.14 1.48 19.66
N SER A 141 1.25 1.66 20.62
CA SER A 141 1.56 2.28 21.92
C SER A 141 2.29 1.35 22.90
N SER A 142 2.48 0.06 22.58
CA SER A 142 3.13 -0.91 23.47
C SER A 142 4.61 -1.14 23.05
N PRO A 143 5.61 -0.57 23.74
CA PRO A 143 7.01 -0.48 23.26
C PRO A 143 7.79 -1.81 23.21
N GLN A 144 7.15 -2.94 23.51
CA GLN A 144 7.85 -4.19 23.85
C GLN A 144 7.74 -5.31 22.79
N ALA A 145 6.91 -5.16 21.75
CA ALA A 145 6.73 -6.20 20.74
C ALA A 145 7.62 -5.97 19.50
N ALA A 146 8.62 -6.83 19.31
CA ALA A 146 9.35 -6.92 18.06
C ALA A 146 8.48 -7.65 17.01
N PHE A 147 7.69 -6.89 16.26
CA PHE A 147 6.93 -7.42 15.12
C PHE A 147 7.87 -7.74 13.97
N GLN A 148 7.89 -8.99 13.51
CA GLN A 148 8.64 -9.40 12.32
C GLN A 148 7.67 -9.58 11.16
N SER A 149 7.86 -8.85 10.06
CA SER A 149 7.04 -9.04 8.86
C SER A 149 7.21 -10.46 8.29
N LYS A 150 6.09 -11.13 7.98
CA LYS A 150 6.06 -12.47 7.35
C LYS A 150 5.47 -12.46 5.94
N GLY A 151 5.24 -11.26 5.39
CA GLY A 151 4.60 -11.09 4.09
C GLY A 151 3.08 -11.33 4.13
N GLN A 152 2.49 -11.39 2.95
CA GLN A 152 1.06 -11.62 2.77
C GLN A 152 0.75 -13.12 2.88
N LYS A 153 -0.34 -13.44 3.59
CA LYS A 153 -0.89 -14.80 3.60
C LYS A 153 -2.33 -14.78 3.08
N PRO A 154 -2.72 -15.76 2.25
CA PRO A 154 -4.08 -15.83 1.73
C PRO A 154 -5.05 -16.19 2.86
N LEU A 155 -6.14 -15.44 2.96
CA LEU A 155 -7.35 -15.84 3.69
C LEU A 155 -8.35 -16.41 2.65
N GLU A 156 -9.17 -17.37 3.04
CA GLU A 156 -10.10 -18.02 2.10
C GLU A 156 -11.21 -17.08 1.61
N ASN A 157 -11.68 -17.37 0.39
CA ASN A 157 -12.52 -16.55 -0.50
C ASN A 157 -11.80 -15.35 -1.15
N MET A 158 -10.88 -15.72 -2.04
CA MET A 158 -10.52 -15.05 -3.30
C MET A 158 -10.81 -13.54 -3.36
N GLU A 159 -9.95 -12.72 -2.73
CA GLU A 159 -9.52 -11.37 -3.18
C GLU A 159 -8.75 -10.58 -2.08
N GLN A 160 -8.84 -10.96 -0.80
CA GLN A 160 -8.11 -10.26 0.27
C GLN A 160 -6.85 -10.99 0.75
N ARG A 161 -5.69 -10.36 0.55
CA ARG A 161 -4.41 -10.74 1.15
C ARG A 161 -4.15 -9.89 2.38
N VAL A 162 -4.10 -10.50 3.56
CA VAL A 162 -3.78 -9.78 4.79
C VAL A 162 -2.28 -9.83 5.02
N GLN A 163 -1.68 -8.65 5.20
CA GLN A 163 -0.28 -8.54 5.60
C GLN A 163 -0.13 -9.02 7.04
N THR A 164 0.79 -9.96 7.25
CA THR A 164 0.93 -10.63 8.53
C THR A 164 2.25 -10.30 9.22
N PHE A 165 2.20 -10.20 10.55
CA PHE A 165 3.34 -9.92 11.41
C PHE A 165 3.47 -11.01 12.47
N GLU A 166 4.65 -11.60 12.58
CA GLU A 166 4.97 -12.57 13.62
C GLU A 166 5.40 -11.85 14.90
N ILE A 167 4.80 -12.26 16.01
CA ILE A 167 5.25 -11.95 17.37
C ILE A 167 5.95 -13.20 17.92
N LEU A 168 7.20 -13.02 18.31
CA LEU A 168 8.03 -14.08 18.90
C LEU A 168 8.03 -14.00 20.42
N SER A 169 8.13 -15.15 21.07
CA SER A 169 8.47 -15.22 22.50
C SER A 169 9.88 -14.66 22.76
N SER A 170 10.09 -14.15 23.98
CA SER A 170 11.39 -13.67 24.45
C SER A 170 12.50 -14.71 24.26
N ARG A 171 12.21 -16.00 24.50
CA ARG A 171 13.17 -17.10 24.31
C ARG A 171 13.61 -17.29 22.86
N GLN A 172 12.69 -17.14 21.89
CA GLN A 172 12.99 -17.29 20.47
C GLN A 172 13.80 -16.12 19.91
N ARG A 173 13.59 -14.90 20.44
CA ARG A 173 14.38 -13.71 20.08
C ARG A 173 15.87 -13.92 20.36
N PHE A 174 16.22 -14.46 21.52
CA PHE A 174 17.62 -14.76 21.88
C PHE A 174 18.25 -15.87 21.00
N ALA A 175 17.50 -16.93 20.68
CA ALA A 175 18.02 -18.03 19.87
C ALA A 175 18.37 -17.63 18.41
N ARG A 176 17.57 -16.74 17.80
CA ARG A 176 17.85 -16.22 16.44
C ARG A 176 19.01 -15.21 16.41
N GLY A 177 19.21 -14.43 17.48
CA GLY A 177 20.32 -13.47 17.60
C GLY A 177 21.70 -14.15 17.59
N ALA A 178 21.84 -15.29 18.27
CA ALA A 178 23.11 -16.03 18.34
C ALA A 178 23.57 -16.62 17.00
N ARG A 179 22.65 -16.95 16.07
CA ARG A 179 22.97 -17.52 14.74
C ARG A 179 23.55 -16.49 13.76
N ARG A 180 23.29 -15.19 13.94
CA ARG A 180 23.80 -14.13 13.04
C ARG A 180 25.30 -13.84 13.22
N PHE A 181 25.88 -14.13 14.39
CA PHE A 181 27.32 -13.89 14.64
C PHE A 181 28.24 -14.98 14.04
N GLY A 182 27.76 -16.21 13.86
CA GLY A 182 28.58 -17.32 13.33
C GLY A 182 28.77 -17.32 11.82
N THR A 183 28.00 -16.54 11.05
CA THR A 183 27.98 -16.58 9.57
C THR A 183 28.87 -15.52 8.91
N MET A 184 29.28 -14.47 9.63
CA MET A 184 30.17 -13.42 9.08
C MET A 184 31.63 -13.87 8.91
N THR A 185 32.11 -14.86 9.67
CA THR A 185 33.51 -15.33 9.60
C THR A 185 33.79 -16.30 8.46
N LEU A 186 32.77 -16.99 7.93
CA LEU A 186 32.93 -17.94 6.81
C LEU A 186 32.83 -17.28 5.43
N ALA A 187 32.13 -16.14 5.30
CA ALA A 187 31.95 -15.45 4.02
C ALA A 187 33.23 -14.79 3.48
N ALA A 188 34.15 -14.37 4.36
CA ALA A 188 35.41 -13.75 3.96
C ALA A 188 36.40 -14.74 3.29
N ALA A 189 36.32 -16.04 3.62
CA ALA A 189 37.20 -17.06 3.05
C ALA A 189 36.75 -17.55 1.66
N ALA A 190 35.44 -17.48 1.35
CA ALA A 190 34.90 -17.95 0.07
C ALA A 190 35.13 -16.97 -1.10
N LEU A 191 35.22 -15.67 -0.83
CA LEU A 191 35.40 -14.61 -1.84
C LEU A 191 36.81 -14.61 -2.47
N ALA A 192 37.83 -15.13 -1.79
CA ALA A 192 39.19 -15.22 -2.33
C ALA A 192 39.37 -16.38 -3.34
N GLY A 193 38.58 -17.45 -3.23
CA GLY A 193 38.69 -18.62 -4.12
C GLY A 193 37.93 -18.46 -5.45
N ALA A 194 36.84 -17.71 -5.46
CA ALA A 194 35.96 -17.58 -6.63
C ALA A 194 36.52 -16.71 -7.76
N VAL A 195 37.45 -15.80 -7.46
CA VAL A 195 38.09 -14.91 -8.46
C VAL A 195 39.10 -15.68 -9.34
N TYR A 196 39.61 -16.83 -8.89
CA TYR A 196 40.71 -17.53 -9.58
C TYR A 196 40.27 -18.52 -10.67
N MET A 197 39.00 -18.96 -10.69
CA MET A 197 38.53 -20.05 -11.58
C MET A 197 37.47 -19.62 -12.61
N ALA A 198 37.22 -18.32 -12.75
CA ALA A 198 36.18 -17.77 -13.62
C ALA A 198 36.44 -17.86 -15.16
N PRO A 199 37.66 -18.01 -15.71
CA PRO A 199 37.81 -18.03 -17.17
C PRO A 199 37.48 -19.36 -17.86
N THR A 200 37.33 -20.47 -17.14
CA THR A 200 37.21 -21.82 -17.75
C THR A 200 35.79 -22.38 -17.78
N ALA A 201 34.87 -21.88 -16.94
CA ALA A 201 33.51 -22.42 -16.84
C ALA A 201 32.51 -21.79 -17.84
N TYR A 202 32.84 -20.66 -18.46
CA TYR A 202 31.92 -19.91 -19.34
C TYR A 202 31.79 -20.49 -20.76
N ARG A 203 32.65 -21.43 -21.16
CA ARG A 203 32.62 -22.05 -22.50
C ARG A 203 31.87 -23.38 -22.60
N ALA A 204 31.29 -23.89 -21.51
CA ALA A 204 30.64 -25.22 -21.48
C ALA A 204 29.10 -25.19 -21.37
N LEU A 205 28.48 -24.01 -21.30
CA LEU A 205 27.04 -23.87 -21.01
C LEU A 205 26.18 -23.37 -22.18
N GLN A 206 26.72 -23.27 -23.39
CA GLN A 206 25.96 -22.79 -24.57
C GLN A 206 25.43 -23.89 -25.51
N ASP A 207 25.69 -25.19 -25.24
CA ASP A 207 25.24 -26.29 -26.11
C ASP A 207 24.06 -27.12 -25.58
N LEU A 208 23.35 -26.66 -24.54
CA LEU A 208 22.21 -27.38 -23.97
C LEU A 208 20.96 -26.49 -23.83
N SER A 209 20.43 -26.02 -24.95
CA SER A 209 18.99 -25.70 -25.06
C SER A 209 18.57 -25.65 -26.53
N ALA A 210 18.55 -26.81 -27.15
CA ALA A 210 17.81 -27.05 -28.37
C ALA A 210 16.86 -28.22 -28.11
N ASN A 211 15.59 -28.02 -28.47
CA ASN A 211 14.46 -28.95 -28.42
C ASN A 211 13.77 -29.14 -27.06
N GLN A 212 12.57 -28.57 -26.92
CA GLN A 212 11.33 -29.38 -26.96
C GLN A 212 10.08 -28.52 -27.27
N PRO A 213 9.01 -29.13 -27.81
CA PRO A 213 7.93 -28.46 -28.56
C PRO A 213 6.71 -28.06 -27.72
N GLN A 214 5.89 -27.20 -28.33
CA GLN A 214 4.57 -26.76 -27.89
C GLN A 214 3.58 -27.93 -27.73
N ALA A 215 2.76 -27.88 -26.67
CA ALA A 215 1.58 -28.71 -26.51
C ALA A 215 0.33 -27.81 -26.40
N GLU A 216 -0.55 -28.00 -27.37
CA GLU A 216 -1.89 -27.43 -27.49
C GLU A 216 -2.88 -28.35 -26.76
N ALA A 217 -3.80 -27.79 -25.98
CA ALA A 217 -5.03 -28.48 -25.58
C ALA A 217 -6.11 -27.47 -25.16
N ALA A 218 -7.17 -27.41 -25.95
CA ALA A 218 -8.43 -26.72 -25.68
C ALA A 218 -9.30 -27.53 -24.69
N VAL A 219 -10.00 -26.86 -23.77
CA VAL A 219 -11.18 -27.39 -23.06
C VAL A 219 -12.22 -26.29 -22.83
N THR A 220 -13.47 -26.68 -23.09
CA THR A 220 -14.81 -26.05 -23.14
C THR A 220 -15.25 -25.03 -22.05
N PRO A 221 -16.26 -24.16 -22.35
CA PRO A 221 -16.84 -23.23 -21.39
C PRO A 221 -18.06 -23.83 -20.65
N PRO A 222 -18.39 -23.38 -19.42
CA PRO A 222 -19.70 -23.57 -18.84
C PRO A 222 -20.55 -22.28 -18.80
N ARG A 223 -21.71 -22.38 -19.46
CA ARG A 223 -23.09 -22.02 -19.07
C ARG A 223 -23.38 -20.66 -18.42
N GLU A 224 -24.20 -19.88 -19.13
CA GLU A 224 -24.99 -18.75 -18.63
C GLU A 224 -25.95 -19.17 -17.52
N ASP A 225 -25.83 -18.56 -16.35
CA ASP A 225 -26.91 -18.44 -15.38
C ASP A 225 -27.43 -16.99 -15.41
N THR A 226 -28.61 -16.84 -16.00
CA THR A 226 -29.42 -15.62 -15.98
C THR A 226 -29.88 -15.32 -14.56
N TYR A 227 -29.38 -14.24 -13.96
CA TYR A 227 -29.99 -13.64 -12.76
C TYR A 227 -30.81 -12.42 -13.15
N VAL A 228 -32.09 -12.44 -12.78
CA VAL A 228 -33.01 -11.30 -12.89
C VAL A 228 -32.56 -10.25 -11.88
N GLN A 229 -32.11 -9.09 -12.38
CA GLN A 229 -31.78 -7.93 -11.54
C GLN A 229 -33.03 -7.32 -10.93
N ALA A 230 -33.07 -7.24 -9.61
CA ALA A 230 -33.90 -6.27 -8.91
C ALA A 230 -33.23 -4.90 -9.07
N SER A 231 -33.90 -3.97 -9.74
CA SER A 231 -33.44 -2.61 -9.97
C SER A 231 -33.46 -1.81 -8.67
N SER A 232 -32.27 -1.55 -8.12
CA SER A 232 -32.05 -0.45 -7.17
C SER A 232 -32.05 0.90 -7.89
N PRO A 233 -32.29 2.02 -7.17
CA PRO A 233 -32.44 3.34 -7.78
C PRO A 233 -31.17 3.72 -8.56
N ILE A 234 -31.34 4.31 -9.73
CA ILE A 234 -30.27 4.76 -10.62
C ILE A 234 -29.41 5.77 -9.84
N ALA A 235 -28.27 5.31 -9.32
CA ALA A 235 -27.14 6.16 -9.01
C ALA A 235 -26.75 6.89 -10.31
N PRO A 236 -26.35 8.17 -10.26
CA PRO A 236 -25.82 8.84 -11.45
C PRO A 236 -24.73 7.95 -12.09
N PRO A 237 -24.68 7.86 -13.43
CA PRO A 237 -23.77 6.94 -14.09
C PRO A 237 -22.34 7.22 -13.63
N ALA A 238 -21.70 6.20 -13.05
CA ALA A 238 -20.29 6.27 -12.68
C ALA A 238 -19.48 6.70 -13.92
N ARG A 239 -18.67 7.75 -13.77
CA ARG A 239 -17.80 8.28 -14.83
C ARG A 239 -16.91 7.16 -15.36
N GLN A 240 -16.73 7.11 -16.67
CA GLN A 240 -16.03 6.00 -17.32
C GLN A 240 -14.53 6.28 -17.44
N PRO A 241 -13.63 5.30 -17.22
CA PRO A 241 -12.21 5.47 -17.50
C PRO A 241 -11.95 5.98 -18.92
N GLY A 242 -11.08 6.98 -19.05
CA GLY A 242 -10.78 7.66 -20.32
C GLY A 242 -11.73 8.81 -20.66
N GLU A 243 -12.84 8.97 -19.94
CA GLU A 243 -13.73 10.12 -20.12
C GLU A 243 -13.01 11.44 -19.80
N ILE A 244 -13.17 12.44 -20.68
CA ILE A 244 -12.67 13.79 -20.43
C ILE A 244 -13.75 14.62 -19.77
N ILE A 245 -13.44 15.17 -18.59
CA ILE A 245 -14.34 15.98 -17.79
C ILE A 245 -13.78 17.39 -17.63
N ARG A 246 -14.68 18.38 -17.66
CA ARG A 246 -14.39 19.80 -17.44
C ARG A 246 -15.55 20.40 -16.64
N ASP A 247 -15.29 20.84 -15.41
CA ASP A 247 -16.36 21.31 -14.52
C ASP A 247 -16.78 22.76 -14.76
N CYS A 248 -15.94 23.57 -15.40
CA CYS A 248 -16.23 24.98 -15.66
C CYS A 248 -15.56 25.48 -16.95
N GLU A 249 -16.04 26.59 -17.49
CA GLU A 249 -15.35 27.28 -18.57
C GLU A 249 -13.97 27.76 -18.08
N GLY A 250 -12.92 27.37 -18.82
CA GLY A 250 -11.52 27.63 -18.46
C GLY A 250 -10.92 26.70 -17.40
N CYS A 251 -11.69 25.76 -16.83
CA CYS A 251 -11.14 24.70 -15.99
C CYS A 251 -10.26 23.74 -16.82
N PRO A 252 -9.25 23.09 -16.21
CA PRO A 252 -8.44 22.09 -16.89
C PRO A 252 -9.26 20.92 -17.42
N ASP A 253 -8.83 20.34 -18.55
CA ASP A 253 -9.34 19.04 -19.00
C ASP A 253 -8.77 17.93 -18.12
N MET A 254 -9.67 17.17 -17.53
CA MET A 254 -9.34 16.07 -16.63
C MET A 254 -9.69 14.75 -17.31
N VAL A 255 -8.81 13.76 -17.25
CA VAL A 255 -9.13 12.40 -17.70
C VAL A 255 -9.46 11.53 -16.49
N VAL A 256 -10.56 10.79 -16.58
CA VAL A 256 -10.99 9.82 -15.56
C VAL A 256 -10.11 8.59 -15.63
N LEU A 257 -9.54 8.21 -14.50
CA LEU A 257 -8.68 7.05 -14.31
C LEU A 257 -9.42 6.01 -13.47
N ALA A 258 -9.34 4.75 -13.88
CA ALA A 258 -10.07 3.66 -13.24
C ALA A 258 -9.60 3.36 -11.80
N GLY A 259 -8.37 3.77 -11.44
CA GLY A 259 -7.72 3.28 -10.24
C GLY A 259 -7.47 1.77 -10.31
N GLY A 260 -7.54 1.10 -9.17
CA GLY A 260 -7.22 -0.32 -9.01
C GLY A 260 -5.84 -0.55 -8.41
N LEU A 261 -5.39 -1.80 -8.46
CA LEU A 261 -4.11 -2.22 -7.89
C LEU A 261 -2.97 -1.94 -8.87
N PHE A 262 -1.87 -1.40 -8.35
CA PHE A 262 -0.61 -1.31 -9.09
C PHE A 262 0.59 -1.44 -8.15
N VAL A 263 1.75 -1.78 -8.70
CA VAL A 263 3.00 -1.84 -7.96
C VAL A 263 3.70 -0.48 -8.02
N MET A 264 3.79 0.19 -6.87
CA MET A 264 4.50 1.45 -6.69
C MET A 264 5.97 1.20 -6.30
N GLY A 265 6.88 2.03 -6.83
CA GLY A 265 8.33 1.94 -6.63
C GLY A 265 9.06 1.18 -7.74
N SER A 266 10.39 1.12 -7.67
CA SER A 266 11.25 0.50 -8.70
C SER A 266 11.87 -0.84 -8.26
N PRO A 267 11.98 -1.83 -9.18
CA PRO A 267 12.71 -3.07 -8.94
C PRO A 267 14.18 -2.82 -8.57
N ALA A 268 14.77 -3.69 -7.75
CA ALA A 268 16.11 -3.49 -7.23
C ALA A 268 17.21 -3.34 -8.31
N ASP A 269 16.98 -3.91 -9.49
CA ASP A 269 17.86 -3.93 -10.66
C ASP A 269 17.48 -2.91 -11.75
N GLU A 270 16.45 -2.08 -11.54
CA GLU A 270 16.08 -1.04 -12.50
C GLU A 270 17.20 0.01 -12.64
N ALA A 271 17.64 0.25 -13.88
CA ALA A 271 18.73 1.16 -14.16
C ALA A 271 18.41 2.60 -13.70
N GLY A 272 19.30 3.18 -12.90
CA GLY A 272 19.14 4.53 -12.36
C GLY A 272 18.24 4.63 -11.13
N ARG A 273 17.80 3.49 -10.56
CA ARG A 273 17.07 3.42 -9.28
C ARG A 273 17.83 4.11 -8.14
N ARG A 274 17.09 4.83 -7.30
CA ARG A 274 17.57 5.40 -6.05
C ARG A 274 17.07 4.64 -4.81
N PRO A 275 17.73 4.77 -3.65
CA PRO A 275 17.38 4.01 -2.44
C PRO A 275 15.98 4.30 -1.89
N ASP A 276 15.44 5.49 -2.15
CA ASP A 276 14.16 5.98 -1.64
C ASP A 276 12.95 5.54 -2.49
N GLU A 277 13.17 4.80 -3.58
CA GLU A 277 12.15 4.33 -4.52
C GLU A 277 11.55 2.97 -4.13
N GLY A 278 11.80 2.52 -2.89
CA GLY A 278 11.32 1.24 -2.40
C GLY A 278 10.99 1.21 -0.90
N PRO A 279 10.59 0.04 -0.39
CA PRO A 279 10.39 -1.20 -1.14
C PRO A 279 9.25 -1.09 -2.15
N GLN A 280 9.29 -1.88 -3.23
CA GLN A 280 8.13 -2.01 -4.10
C GLN A 280 6.94 -2.56 -3.30
N ARG A 281 5.77 -2.00 -3.57
CA ARG A 281 4.56 -2.26 -2.80
C ARG A 281 3.33 -2.17 -3.69
N GLU A 282 2.35 -3.02 -3.42
CA GLU A 282 1.05 -2.92 -4.07
C GLU A 282 0.24 -1.80 -3.40
N VAL A 283 -0.37 -0.95 -4.22
CA VAL A 283 -1.22 0.16 -3.79
C VAL A 283 -2.54 0.06 -4.55
N SER A 284 -3.65 0.18 -3.83
CA SER A 284 -5.01 0.21 -4.36
C SER A 284 -5.49 1.64 -4.46
N LEU A 285 -5.90 2.08 -5.64
CA LEU A 285 -6.44 3.43 -5.86
C LEU A 285 -7.94 3.35 -6.14
N ALA A 286 -8.71 4.24 -5.51
CA ALA A 286 -10.07 4.52 -5.98
C ALA A 286 -10.01 5.22 -7.36
N PRO A 287 -11.08 5.15 -8.17
CA PRO A 287 -11.20 5.98 -9.36
C PRO A 287 -11.06 7.47 -9.03
N PHE A 288 -10.30 8.20 -9.85
CA PHE A 288 -10.08 9.63 -9.73
C PHE A 288 -9.88 10.24 -11.11
N ALA A 289 -9.90 11.56 -11.25
CA ALA A 289 -9.50 12.22 -12.49
C ALA A 289 -8.21 13.02 -12.30
N LEU A 290 -7.41 13.15 -13.36
CA LEU A 290 -6.16 13.90 -13.34
C LEU A 290 -6.10 14.84 -14.54
N SER A 291 -5.57 16.06 -14.37
CA SER A 291 -5.44 16.98 -15.50
C SER A 291 -4.50 16.38 -16.55
N ARG A 292 -4.94 16.47 -17.81
CA ARG A 292 -4.24 15.83 -18.94
C ARG A 292 -2.82 16.34 -19.11
N THR A 293 -2.60 17.59 -18.77
CA THR A 293 -1.31 18.29 -18.81
C THR A 293 -0.97 18.82 -17.43
N GLU A 294 0.24 19.33 -17.27
CA GLU A 294 0.54 20.28 -16.20
C GLU A 294 -0.37 21.51 -16.32
N ILE A 295 -0.58 22.21 -15.21
CA ILE A 295 -1.29 23.49 -15.23
C ILE A 295 -0.47 24.50 -16.03
N THR A 296 -1.13 25.20 -16.94
CA THR A 296 -0.47 26.15 -17.84
C THR A 296 -0.41 27.56 -17.25
N PHE A 297 0.46 28.41 -17.80
CA PHE A 297 0.45 29.82 -17.47
C PHE A 297 -0.88 30.50 -17.83
N ALA A 298 -1.56 30.10 -18.90
CA ALA A 298 -2.88 30.62 -19.24
C ALA A 298 -3.94 30.31 -18.15
N GLN A 299 -3.90 29.09 -17.60
CA GLN A 299 -4.78 28.69 -16.49
C GLN A 299 -4.42 29.44 -15.21
N TRP A 300 -3.13 29.62 -14.93
CA TRP A 300 -2.67 30.46 -13.82
C TRP A 300 -3.09 31.93 -13.97
N ASP A 301 -3.02 32.47 -15.18
CA ASP A 301 -3.45 33.84 -15.48
C ASP A 301 -4.95 34.02 -15.30
N ALA A 302 -5.76 33.01 -15.65
CA ALA A 302 -7.18 33.01 -15.33
C ALA A 302 -7.43 33.03 -13.81
N CYS A 303 -6.59 32.34 -13.04
CA CYS A 303 -6.62 32.40 -11.58
C CYS A 303 -6.34 33.82 -11.06
N LEU A 304 -5.30 34.47 -11.56
CA LEU A 304 -4.98 35.86 -11.20
C LEU A 304 -6.08 36.84 -11.60
N ALA A 305 -6.62 36.72 -12.80
CA ALA A 305 -7.72 37.56 -13.27
C ALA A 305 -8.99 37.38 -12.44
N GLY A 306 -9.20 36.17 -11.90
CA GLY A 306 -10.28 35.85 -10.96
C GLY A 306 -10.00 36.22 -9.50
N GLY A 307 -8.90 36.92 -9.20
CA GLY A 307 -8.51 37.31 -7.84
C GLY A 307 -7.94 36.18 -6.97
N GLY A 308 -7.63 35.02 -7.57
CA GLY A 308 -7.05 33.87 -6.89
C GLY A 308 -5.52 33.88 -6.86
N CYS A 309 -4.93 32.72 -6.54
CA CYS A 309 -3.48 32.48 -6.59
C CYS A 309 -2.67 33.47 -5.74
N ASN A 310 -3.28 34.01 -4.68
CA ASN A 310 -2.73 35.05 -3.82
C ASN A 310 -2.19 36.28 -4.58
N GLY A 311 -2.68 36.53 -5.80
CA GLY A 311 -2.16 37.59 -6.67
C GLY A 311 -0.71 37.39 -7.13
N TYR A 312 -0.11 36.21 -6.94
CA TYR A 312 1.27 35.96 -7.31
C TYR A 312 1.40 35.61 -8.80
N SER A 313 2.07 36.46 -9.56
CA SER A 313 2.43 36.19 -10.96
C SER A 313 3.87 35.68 -11.08
N PRO A 314 4.08 34.36 -11.26
CA PRO A 314 5.43 33.82 -11.42
C PRO A 314 6.07 34.28 -12.73
N PRO A 315 7.38 34.52 -12.75
CA PRO A 315 8.11 34.88 -13.96
C PRO A 315 8.11 33.71 -14.95
N ASP A 316 7.96 34.03 -16.24
CA ASP A 316 7.98 33.07 -17.36
C ASP A 316 9.38 32.85 -17.96
N GLY A 317 10.40 33.51 -17.39
CA GLY A 317 11.78 33.45 -17.87
C GLY A 317 11.99 34.04 -19.26
N GLY A 318 11.05 34.86 -19.77
CA GLY A 318 11.10 35.42 -21.12
C GLY A 318 10.75 34.42 -22.23
N LEU A 319 10.20 33.25 -21.89
CA LEU A 319 9.78 32.23 -22.84
C LEU A 319 8.34 32.41 -23.34
N GLY A 320 7.65 33.40 -22.79
CA GLY A 320 6.21 33.58 -22.95
C GLY A 320 5.41 32.72 -21.99
N ARG A 321 4.15 33.13 -21.82
CA ARG A 321 3.13 32.45 -21.00
C ARG A 321 2.29 31.52 -21.90
N GLY A 322 0.98 31.48 -21.74
CA GLY A 322 0.09 30.66 -22.59
C GLY A 322 0.11 29.19 -22.19
N ASP A 323 0.24 28.29 -23.17
CA ASP A 323 0.17 26.83 -22.98
C ASP A 323 1.46 26.21 -22.43
N ARG A 324 2.41 27.02 -21.99
CA ARG A 324 3.59 26.52 -21.26
C ARG A 324 3.19 26.16 -19.83
N PRO A 325 3.80 25.12 -19.23
CA PRO A 325 3.52 24.77 -17.83
C PRO A 325 3.90 25.95 -16.93
N VAL A 326 3.03 26.27 -15.97
CA VAL A 326 3.37 27.27 -14.95
C VAL A 326 4.48 26.71 -14.07
N THR A 327 5.57 27.46 -13.95
CA THR A 327 6.71 27.14 -13.08
C THR A 327 7.05 28.31 -12.18
N ASN A 328 8.13 28.22 -11.39
CA ASN A 328 8.46 29.20 -10.35
C ASN A 328 7.32 29.40 -9.33
N ILE A 329 6.57 28.32 -9.09
CA ILE A 329 5.52 28.22 -8.07
C ILE A 329 5.98 27.25 -6.99
N SER A 330 5.56 27.52 -5.77
CA SER A 330 5.77 26.66 -4.61
C SER A 330 4.60 25.71 -4.42
N TRP A 331 4.78 24.71 -3.55
CA TRP A 331 3.68 23.84 -3.17
C TRP A 331 2.52 24.63 -2.52
N GLN A 332 2.81 25.67 -1.72
CA GLN A 332 1.75 26.52 -1.16
C GLN A 332 1.03 27.36 -2.23
N ASP A 333 1.75 27.81 -3.27
CA ASP A 333 1.12 28.55 -4.37
C ASP A 333 0.16 27.63 -5.15
N ALA A 334 0.52 26.36 -5.35
CA ALA A 334 -0.38 25.36 -5.94
C ALA A 334 -1.66 25.15 -5.12
N GLN A 335 -1.58 25.16 -3.78
CA GLN A 335 -2.76 25.09 -2.92
C GLN A 335 -3.68 26.31 -3.09
N ALA A 336 -3.12 27.51 -3.27
CA ALA A 336 -3.92 28.71 -3.53
C ALA A 336 -4.62 28.67 -4.90
N TYR A 337 -3.99 28.05 -5.91
CA TYR A 337 -4.66 27.77 -7.18
C TYR A 337 -5.80 26.77 -7.02
N LEU A 338 -5.60 25.70 -6.23
CA LEU A 338 -6.62 24.69 -5.96
C LEU A 338 -7.83 25.26 -5.21
N GLU A 339 -7.62 26.15 -4.25
CA GLU A 339 -8.70 26.86 -3.56
C GLU A 339 -9.56 27.66 -4.55
N TRP A 340 -8.91 28.45 -5.42
CA TRP A 340 -9.61 29.19 -6.46
C TRP A 340 -10.36 28.28 -7.44
N LEU A 341 -9.72 27.19 -7.89
CA LEU A 341 -10.32 26.24 -8.82
C LEU A 341 -11.55 25.55 -8.22
N ASN A 342 -11.47 25.15 -6.95
CA ASN A 342 -12.60 24.55 -6.22
C ASN A 342 -13.78 25.53 -6.08
N ASN A 343 -13.52 26.81 -5.81
CA ASN A 343 -14.55 27.83 -5.78
C ASN A 343 -15.24 27.98 -7.15
N ARG A 344 -14.48 27.93 -8.25
CA ARG A 344 -15.04 27.96 -9.61
C ARG A 344 -15.82 26.70 -9.98
N ALA A 345 -15.37 25.54 -9.52
CA ALA A 345 -16.02 24.25 -9.77
C ALA A 345 -17.23 23.99 -8.87
N GLY A 346 -17.54 24.90 -7.93
CA GLY A 346 -18.69 24.79 -7.04
C GLY A 346 -18.50 23.83 -5.86
N GLY A 347 -17.26 23.48 -5.50
CA GLY A 347 -16.99 22.66 -4.32
C GLY A 347 -15.57 22.06 -4.25
N PRO A 348 -15.19 21.49 -3.09
CA PRO A 348 -13.85 20.97 -2.84
C PRO A 348 -13.64 19.59 -3.50
N ARG A 349 -13.34 19.60 -4.80
CA ARG A 349 -13.14 18.37 -5.61
C ARG A 349 -11.71 18.24 -6.12
N TYR A 350 -11.06 19.37 -6.40
CA TYR A 350 -9.69 19.47 -6.90
C TYR A 350 -8.68 19.51 -5.75
N ARG A 351 -7.56 18.82 -5.96
CA ARG A 351 -6.43 18.74 -5.04
C ARG A 351 -5.15 18.44 -5.83
N LEU A 352 -4.00 18.42 -5.16
CA LEU A 352 -2.83 17.75 -5.75
C LEU A 352 -3.09 16.24 -5.75
N ALA A 353 -2.52 15.56 -6.75
CA ALA A 353 -2.46 14.10 -6.73
C ALA A 353 -1.63 13.65 -5.52
N SER A 354 -1.95 12.48 -4.95
CA SER A 354 -0.97 11.79 -4.12
C SER A 354 0.20 11.31 -4.96
N GLU A 355 1.33 11.02 -4.33
CA GLU A 355 2.50 10.45 -4.99
C GLU A 355 2.16 9.10 -5.66
N ALA A 356 1.29 8.32 -5.02
CA ALA A 356 0.82 7.05 -5.54
C ALA A 356 -0.06 7.22 -6.78
N GLU A 357 -1.03 8.14 -6.74
CA GLU A 357 -1.87 8.47 -7.89
C GLU A 357 -1.03 8.98 -9.07
N TRP A 358 -0.03 9.83 -8.80
CA TRP A 358 0.87 10.32 -9.83
C TRP A 358 1.68 9.19 -10.47
N GLU A 359 2.24 8.26 -9.69
CA GLU A 359 3.01 7.15 -10.24
C GLU A 359 2.14 6.19 -11.05
N TYR A 360 0.94 5.85 -10.55
CA TYR A 360 -0.04 5.06 -11.29
C TYR A 360 -0.37 5.70 -12.65
N ALA A 361 -0.63 7.00 -12.63
CA ALA A 361 -0.93 7.80 -13.80
C ALA A 361 0.24 7.83 -14.80
N ALA A 362 1.48 7.95 -14.30
CA ALA A 362 2.69 7.93 -15.13
C ALA A 362 2.92 6.57 -15.77
N ARG A 363 2.68 5.48 -15.04
CA ARG A 363 2.84 4.09 -15.50
C ARG A 363 1.82 3.67 -16.55
N ALA A 364 0.61 4.22 -16.49
CA ALA A 364 -0.47 3.96 -17.44
C ALA A 364 -0.73 2.46 -17.72
N GLY A 365 -0.72 1.66 -16.65
CA GLY A 365 -0.91 0.21 -16.71
C GLY A 365 0.35 -0.62 -16.97
N GLY A 366 1.49 0.01 -17.25
CA GLY A 366 2.79 -0.66 -17.42
C GLY A 366 3.60 -0.80 -16.13
N ASP A 367 4.59 -1.70 -16.14
CA ASP A 367 5.55 -1.91 -15.04
C ASP A 367 6.96 -1.38 -15.36
N ALA A 368 7.19 -0.94 -16.59
CA ALA A 368 8.47 -0.41 -17.05
C ALA A 368 8.84 0.94 -16.40
N ALA A 369 10.10 1.33 -16.57
CA ALA A 369 10.64 2.59 -16.02
C ALA A 369 9.94 3.85 -16.59
N TYR A 370 9.41 3.77 -17.82
CA TYR A 370 8.64 4.82 -18.48
C TYR A 370 7.40 4.22 -19.14
N ALA A 371 6.37 5.04 -19.39
CA ALA A 371 5.12 4.62 -20.06
C ALA A 371 5.33 3.97 -21.43
N PHE A 372 6.42 4.31 -22.12
CA PHE A 372 6.79 3.81 -23.44
C PHE A 372 7.90 2.73 -23.39
N GLY A 373 8.21 2.18 -22.21
CA GLY A 373 9.13 1.07 -22.03
C GLY A 373 10.36 1.37 -21.15
N ALA A 374 11.45 0.64 -21.33
CA ALA A 374 12.62 0.71 -20.45
C ALA A 374 13.53 1.92 -20.68
N ARG A 375 13.34 2.69 -21.77
CA ARG A 375 14.16 3.84 -22.13
C ARG A 375 13.31 4.97 -22.67
N VAL A 376 13.74 6.20 -22.41
CA VAL A 376 13.16 7.43 -22.97
C VAL A 376 14.05 8.01 -24.07
N THR A 377 13.39 8.57 -25.09
CA THR A 377 14.02 9.29 -26.18
C THR A 377 13.52 10.74 -26.23
N VAL A 378 14.30 11.63 -26.84
CA VAL A 378 13.97 13.06 -26.96
C VAL A 378 12.75 13.34 -27.84
N THR A 379 12.28 12.36 -28.60
CA THR A 379 11.01 12.46 -29.35
C THR A 379 9.79 12.13 -28.50
N GLN A 380 9.98 11.44 -27.38
CA GLN A 380 8.91 11.03 -26.46
C GLN A 380 8.77 11.97 -25.25
N ALA A 381 9.77 12.79 -24.97
CA ALA A 381 9.82 13.64 -23.79
C ALA A 381 10.72 14.86 -23.98
N THR A 382 10.41 15.94 -23.28
CA THR A 382 11.25 17.14 -23.18
C THR A 382 12.24 16.98 -22.02
N TYR A 383 13.51 16.68 -22.31
CA TYR A 383 14.59 16.57 -21.31
C TYR A 383 15.96 16.81 -21.94
N ARG A 384 16.97 17.10 -21.11
CA ARG A 384 18.32 17.53 -21.55
C ARG A 384 18.31 18.72 -22.52
N VAL A 385 17.32 19.60 -22.38
CA VAL A 385 17.20 20.85 -23.14
C VAL A 385 17.27 22.05 -22.18
N ARG A 386 17.28 23.27 -22.74
CA ARG A 386 17.46 24.49 -21.93
C ARG A 386 16.17 25.02 -21.31
N THR A 387 15.02 24.65 -21.86
CA THR A 387 13.73 25.24 -21.53
C THR A 387 12.63 24.20 -21.63
N ALA A 388 11.57 24.36 -20.84
CA ALA A 388 10.33 23.61 -21.02
C ALA A 388 9.73 23.86 -22.42
N SER A 389 8.87 22.95 -22.85
CA SER A 389 8.06 23.06 -24.07
C SER A 389 6.68 23.65 -23.72
N ALA A 390 5.83 23.88 -24.72
CA ALA A 390 4.39 23.94 -24.44
C ALA A 390 3.92 22.54 -23.98
N VAL A 391 2.88 22.47 -23.16
CA VAL A 391 2.32 21.18 -22.75
C VAL A 391 1.79 20.41 -23.96
N ALA A 392 1.73 19.09 -23.85
CA ALA A 392 1.32 18.17 -24.91
C ALA A 392 2.15 18.30 -26.21
N ALA A 393 3.44 18.61 -26.09
CA ALA A 393 4.37 18.62 -27.22
C ALA A 393 4.74 17.20 -27.71
N HIS A 394 4.52 16.19 -26.88
CA HIS A 394 4.76 14.78 -27.17
C HIS A 394 3.46 13.97 -27.06
N GLU A 395 3.49 12.70 -27.47
CA GLU A 395 2.32 11.83 -27.34
C GLU A 395 1.96 11.56 -25.88
N ALA A 396 0.67 11.42 -25.61
CA ALA A 396 0.17 11.00 -24.32
C ALA A 396 0.50 9.52 -24.04
N ASN A 397 0.56 9.15 -22.77
CA ASN A 397 0.58 7.74 -22.36
C ASN A 397 -0.79 7.06 -22.60
N ALA A 398 -0.90 5.76 -22.28
CA ALA A 398 -2.12 4.98 -22.52
C ALA A 398 -3.36 5.48 -21.75
N PHE A 399 -3.19 6.33 -20.74
CA PHE A 399 -4.29 6.99 -20.01
C PHE A 399 -4.65 8.37 -20.58
N GLY A 400 -4.03 8.81 -21.67
CA GLY A 400 -4.31 10.12 -22.28
C GLY A 400 -3.69 11.30 -21.53
N LEU A 401 -2.68 11.04 -20.69
CA LEU A 401 -1.90 12.04 -19.94
C LEU A 401 -0.60 12.38 -20.68
N PHE A 402 -0.30 13.66 -20.78
CA PHE A 402 0.88 14.21 -21.41
C PHE A 402 1.96 14.56 -20.39
N ASP A 403 3.21 14.57 -20.85
CA ASP A 403 4.37 15.12 -20.14
C ASP A 403 4.69 14.48 -18.77
N MET A 404 4.14 13.28 -18.49
CA MET A 404 4.42 12.54 -17.24
C MET A 404 5.91 12.15 -17.06
N HIS A 405 6.72 12.27 -18.11
CA HIS A 405 8.14 11.90 -18.12
C HIS A 405 8.99 13.05 -18.67
N GLY A 406 9.03 14.20 -18.00
CA GLY A 406 9.88 15.34 -18.36
C GLY A 406 9.12 16.65 -18.37
N ASN A 407 9.57 17.60 -19.20
CA ASN A 407 9.06 18.96 -19.28
C ASN A 407 9.26 19.75 -17.98
N VAL A 408 8.44 19.56 -16.96
CA VAL A 408 8.66 20.12 -15.62
C VAL A 408 8.34 19.08 -14.56
N ALA A 409 9.08 19.09 -13.46
CA ALA A 409 8.73 18.26 -12.33
C ALA A 409 7.44 18.78 -11.67
N GLU A 410 6.68 17.92 -11.03
CA GLU A 410 5.34 18.26 -10.56
C GLU A 410 5.19 18.04 -9.07
N TRP A 411 4.74 19.08 -8.36
CA TRP A 411 4.36 18.94 -6.96
C TRP A 411 3.21 17.94 -6.78
N VAL A 412 3.34 17.06 -5.78
CA VAL A 412 2.28 16.19 -5.30
C VAL A 412 1.95 16.52 -3.84
N GLU A 413 0.85 15.97 -3.33
CA GLU A 413 0.35 16.25 -1.98
C GLU A 413 1.33 15.76 -0.89
N ASP A 414 2.04 14.66 -1.13
CA ASP A 414 2.80 13.93 -0.12
C ASP A 414 3.95 14.70 0.53
N CYS A 415 4.08 14.53 1.84
CA CYS A 415 5.32 14.74 2.57
C CYS A 415 6.35 13.70 2.17
N TYR A 416 7.58 14.15 1.93
CA TYR A 416 8.66 13.25 1.58
C TYR A 416 9.05 12.36 2.77
N ALA A 417 9.00 11.04 2.55
CA ALA A 417 9.57 10.03 3.42
C ALA A 417 10.71 9.31 2.68
N PRO A 418 11.82 8.95 3.38
CA PRO A 418 12.98 8.33 2.74
C PRO A 418 12.76 6.88 2.27
N THR A 419 11.60 6.29 2.56
CA THR A 419 11.23 4.92 2.21
C THR A 419 9.72 4.80 2.14
N TYR A 420 9.24 3.84 1.35
CA TYR A 420 7.83 3.48 1.27
C TYR A 420 7.37 2.48 2.36
N GLU A 421 8.22 2.05 3.30
CA GLU A 421 7.84 1.04 4.31
C GLU A 421 6.55 1.34 5.09
N LEU A 422 6.27 2.63 5.32
CA LEU A 422 5.14 3.11 6.11
C LEU A 422 4.15 3.97 5.31
N ALA A 423 4.33 4.09 3.98
CA ALA A 423 3.40 4.85 3.16
C ALA A 423 1.99 4.18 3.15
N PRO A 424 0.90 4.91 2.87
CA PRO A 424 -0.45 4.35 2.73
C PRO A 424 -0.60 3.43 1.50
N ILE A 425 -1.33 2.31 1.64
CA ILE A 425 -1.58 1.34 0.54
C ILE A 425 -2.88 1.62 -0.21
N ASP A 426 -3.67 2.58 0.24
CA ASP A 426 -4.98 2.97 -0.28
C ASP A 426 -4.91 4.21 -1.19
N GLY A 427 -3.70 4.59 -1.61
CA GLY A 427 -3.48 5.77 -2.44
C GLY A 427 -3.50 7.09 -1.70
N ALA A 428 -3.75 7.11 -0.39
CA ALA A 428 -3.71 8.34 0.38
C ALA A 428 -2.29 8.94 0.39
N ALA A 429 -2.22 10.26 0.37
CA ALA A 429 -0.96 10.98 0.48
C ALA A 429 -0.31 10.73 1.85
N VAL A 430 1.01 10.54 1.88
CA VAL A 430 1.81 10.54 3.09
C VAL A 430 1.73 11.93 3.72
N GLN A 431 1.19 12.02 4.94
CA GLN A 431 1.14 13.26 5.71
C GLN A 431 2.00 13.15 6.98
N SER A 432 2.52 14.29 7.42
CA SER A 432 3.30 14.41 8.65
C SER A 432 3.09 15.80 9.25
N GLU A 433 2.92 15.88 10.57
CA GLU A 433 2.81 17.15 11.29
C GLU A 433 4.06 18.03 11.11
N ALA A 434 5.23 17.41 10.89
CA ALA A 434 6.51 18.08 10.66
C ALA A 434 6.97 17.91 9.19
N CYS A 435 6.12 18.27 8.24
CA CYS A 435 6.38 18.14 6.81
C CYS A 435 7.45 19.13 6.31
N ALA A 436 8.74 18.80 6.51
CA ALA A 436 9.85 19.67 6.10
C ALA A 436 10.04 19.73 4.58
N ARG A 437 9.62 18.70 3.85
CA ARG A 437 9.76 18.59 2.40
C ARG A 437 8.53 17.94 1.79
N ARG A 438 8.10 18.45 0.65
CA ARG A 438 7.06 17.86 -0.21
C ARG A 438 7.70 17.14 -1.37
N VAL A 439 7.03 16.10 -1.85
CA VAL A 439 7.48 15.32 -3.00
C VAL A 439 7.17 16.08 -4.30
N HIS A 440 8.05 15.94 -5.29
CA HIS A 440 7.74 16.24 -6.68
C HIS A 440 8.27 15.13 -7.61
N ARG A 441 7.61 14.97 -8.76
CA ARG A 441 7.73 13.79 -9.64
C ARG A 441 7.94 14.18 -11.10
N GLY A 442 8.25 13.23 -11.98
CA GLY A 442 8.32 13.43 -13.44
C GLY A 442 9.64 13.95 -13.99
N GLY A 443 10.40 14.72 -13.21
CA GLY A 443 11.67 15.32 -13.67
C GLY A 443 11.45 16.49 -14.64
N GLY A 444 12.45 17.38 -14.76
CA GLY A 444 12.34 18.59 -15.56
C GLY A 444 13.09 18.53 -16.90
N TYR A 445 12.85 19.56 -17.73
CA TYR A 445 13.45 19.72 -19.06
C TYR A 445 14.99 19.70 -19.07
N SER A 446 15.65 20.04 -17.97
CA SER A 446 17.11 20.05 -17.85
C SER A 446 17.70 18.73 -17.33
N ASP A 447 16.85 17.83 -16.83
CA ASP A 447 17.28 16.62 -16.14
C ASP A 447 17.73 15.52 -17.12
N GLN A 448 18.43 14.54 -16.55
CA GLN A 448 18.82 13.31 -17.25
C GLN A 448 17.71 12.27 -17.16
N ALA A 449 17.68 11.36 -18.13
CA ALA A 449 16.67 10.30 -18.24
C ALA A 449 16.32 9.57 -16.93
N PRO A 450 17.27 9.21 -16.03
CA PRO A 450 16.92 8.52 -14.79
C PRO A 450 15.99 9.30 -13.85
N ALA A 451 15.97 10.64 -13.91
CA ALA A 451 15.09 11.47 -13.10
C ALA A 451 13.64 11.48 -13.62
N LEU A 452 13.44 11.06 -14.87
CA LEU A 452 12.13 11.05 -15.54
C LEU A 452 11.37 9.74 -15.36
N ARG A 453 11.99 8.71 -14.77
CA ARG A 453 11.35 7.40 -14.58
C ARG A 453 10.10 7.56 -13.72
N ALA A 454 9.07 6.73 -13.95
CA ALA A 454 7.83 6.75 -13.18
C ALA A 454 8.09 6.65 -11.66
N ALA A 455 9.04 5.81 -11.25
CA ALA A 455 9.41 5.61 -9.86
C ALA A 455 10.35 6.69 -9.29
N ALA A 456 10.95 7.57 -10.11
CA ALA A 456 11.96 8.53 -9.66
C ALA A 456 11.37 9.63 -8.76
N ARG A 457 11.75 9.66 -7.48
CA ARG A 457 11.22 10.60 -6.48
C ARG A 457 12.14 11.79 -6.27
N GLN A 458 11.64 13.01 -6.21
CA GLN A 458 12.42 14.13 -5.69
C GLN A 458 11.61 14.83 -4.62
N SER A 459 12.26 15.71 -3.87
CA SER A 459 11.59 16.50 -2.86
C SER A 459 12.24 17.86 -2.76
N ALA A 460 11.50 18.81 -2.22
CA ALA A 460 11.96 20.15 -1.93
C ALA A 460 11.19 20.73 -0.74
N GLN A 461 11.68 21.84 -0.18
CA GLN A 461 10.91 22.57 0.84
C GLN A 461 9.61 23.07 0.19
N PRO A 462 8.48 23.08 0.92
CA PRO A 462 7.19 23.40 0.32
C PRO A 462 7.16 24.81 -0.28
N ASN A 463 7.91 25.76 0.29
CA ASN A 463 8.02 27.16 -0.17
C ASN A 463 9.04 27.39 -1.29
N LEU A 464 9.74 26.35 -1.77
CA LEU A 464 10.68 26.47 -2.87
C LEU A 464 9.92 26.81 -4.15
N ARG A 465 10.36 27.85 -4.85
CA ARG A 465 9.94 28.16 -6.22
C ARG A 465 11.10 27.85 -7.16
N SER A 466 10.85 27.05 -8.19
CA SER A 466 11.88 26.62 -9.15
C SER A 466 11.37 26.74 -10.58
N PRO A 467 12.22 27.16 -11.55
CA PRO A 467 11.82 27.23 -12.96
C PRO A 467 11.58 25.86 -13.60
N SER A 468 12.00 24.79 -12.94
CA SER A 468 11.81 23.40 -13.40
C SER A 468 10.71 22.65 -12.65
N ILE A 469 9.97 23.31 -11.75
CA ILE A 469 8.89 22.68 -10.98
C ILE A 469 7.58 23.43 -11.23
N GLY A 470 6.57 22.69 -11.69
CA GLY A 470 5.17 23.07 -11.80
C GLY A 470 4.30 22.10 -11.02
N PHE A 471 3.09 21.84 -11.51
CA PHE A 471 2.16 20.86 -10.92
C PHE A 471 1.04 20.53 -11.90
N ARG A 472 0.32 19.45 -11.59
CA ARG A 472 -0.96 19.10 -12.21
C ARG A 472 -1.99 18.86 -11.11
N VAL A 473 -3.27 18.87 -11.46
CA VAL A 473 -4.36 18.74 -10.47
C VAL A 473 -5.04 17.39 -10.58
N ALA A 474 -5.36 16.79 -9.45
CA ALA A 474 -6.26 15.65 -9.35
C ALA A 474 -7.65 16.13 -8.92
N ARG A 475 -8.66 15.32 -9.23
CA ARG A 475 -10.04 15.56 -8.84
C ARG A 475 -10.68 14.27 -8.36
N SER A 476 -11.27 14.29 -7.17
CA SER A 476 -12.06 13.17 -6.67
C SER A 476 -13.33 12.98 -7.52
N LEU A 477 -13.77 11.73 -7.66
CA LEU A 477 -15.06 11.40 -8.28
C LEU A 477 -16.10 11.23 -7.17
N ASP A 478 -17.34 11.62 -7.44
CA ASP A 478 -18.45 11.56 -6.48
C ASP A 478 -18.97 10.13 -6.32
#